data_AF-A0A139MHL1-F1
#
_entry.id   AF-A0A139MHL1-F1
#
_cell.length_a   1.000
_cell.length_b   1.000
_cell.length_c   1.000
_cell.angle_alpha   90.00
_cell.angle_beta   90.00
_cell.angle_gamma   90.00
#
_symmetry.space_group_name_H-M   'P 1'
#
loop_
_entity.id
_entity.type
_entity.pdbx_description
1 polymer ?
#
loop_
_entity_poly.entity_id
_entity_poly.type
_entity_poly.pdbx_seq_one_letter_code
_entity_poly.pdbx_strand_id
1 'polypeptide(L)'
;MFAQQLKKYNQVAEKIWPKNAVTGIPVVLEDTESKKMWKINPDGQISDFSEKEAKELNVERSEAPGTWGYYGKQFDKFGVDAQYSLEGKTLEGGGMYFSLDSAALKNKEMWNRYPHLGSYDALVFVLHENFHIFEQTKWNKLSETEIAKIGSEKDQHLGQTEARIIRYQLIQKLMKAVTHPKDKTLVLQAIATYNEYKTKHKTDFDNAHYWDRTEGSAQYMEIMTALYAYFPDQLSTDKDITHAIQTLGKQTKGYGNSTGNVEESYDIGAFAGLLLDNYDSSWKMKLMKDKNTTPMSLLADYFQNEKLPAYTPLNEEDKNKLLEKITDKKKELVTYHKQSLEEMKKELQSATDPKQKEALEMEIKALEAKIAALEK
;
A
#
# COMPACT_ATOMS: atom_id res chain seq x y z
N MET A 1 -5.99 -5.40 -22.50
CA MET A 1 -4.83 -5.23 -21.60
C MET A 1 -5.17 -5.67 -20.19
N PHE A 2 -6.09 -4.99 -19.50
CA PHE A 2 -6.59 -5.40 -18.18
C PHE A 2 -6.91 -6.89 -18.06
N ALA A 3 -7.67 -7.45 -19.02
CA ALA A 3 -8.00 -8.86 -19.04
C ALA A 3 -6.78 -9.80 -19.08
N GLN A 4 -5.71 -9.40 -19.77
CA GLN A 4 -4.46 -10.16 -19.80
C GLN A 4 -3.68 -10.02 -18.49
N GLN A 5 -3.66 -8.82 -17.89
CA GLN A 5 -3.05 -8.58 -16.57
C GLN A 5 -3.76 -9.41 -15.49
N LEU A 6 -5.11 -9.39 -15.46
CA LEU A 6 -5.91 -10.18 -14.53
C LEU A 6 -5.69 -11.69 -14.72
N LYS A 7 -5.69 -12.16 -15.97
CA LYS A 7 -5.36 -13.56 -16.30
C LYS A 7 -3.99 -13.94 -15.77
N LYS A 8 -2.98 -13.14 -16.07
CA LYS A 8 -1.61 -13.42 -15.70
C LYS A 8 -1.43 -13.43 -14.18
N TYR A 9 -2.02 -12.46 -13.48
CA TYR A 9 -2.02 -12.42 -12.03
C TYR A 9 -2.57 -13.71 -11.42
N ASN A 10 -3.75 -14.15 -11.87
CA ASN A 10 -4.37 -15.38 -11.36
C ASN A 10 -3.51 -16.64 -11.61
N GLN A 11 -2.69 -16.66 -12.67
CA GLN A 11 -1.74 -17.75 -12.93
C GLN A 11 -0.52 -17.76 -11.99
N VAL A 12 -0.14 -16.61 -11.43
CA VAL A 12 1.08 -16.48 -10.62
C VAL A 12 0.80 -16.17 -9.15
N ALA A 13 -0.45 -15.92 -8.76
CA ALA A 13 -0.78 -15.42 -7.44
C ALA A 13 -0.29 -16.32 -6.30
N GLU A 14 -0.37 -17.65 -6.44
CA GLU A 14 0.16 -18.60 -5.44
C GLU A 14 1.69 -18.59 -5.33
N LYS A 15 2.38 -18.22 -6.41
CA LYS A 15 3.84 -18.04 -6.43
C LYS A 15 4.25 -16.77 -5.70
N ILE A 16 3.45 -15.71 -5.82
CA ILE A 16 3.68 -14.45 -5.13
C ILE A 16 3.38 -14.63 -3.65
N TRP A 17 2.21 -15.18 -3.30
CA TRP A 17 1.80 -15.41 -1.91
C TRP A 17 1.16 -16.78 -1.75
N PRO A 18 1.62 -17.62 -0.81
CA PRO A 18 1.10 -18.97 -0.65
C PRO A 18 -0.36 -18.95 -0.19
N LYS A 19 -1.22 -19.73 -0.86
CA LYS A 19 -2.67 -19.81 -0.59
C LYS A 19 -3.40 -18.46 -0.65
N ASN A 20 -2.94 -17.57 -1.54
CA ASN A 20 -3.45 -16.22 -1.72
C ASN A 20 -4.99 -16.19 -1.85
N ALA A 21 -5.65 -15.50 -0.92
CA ALA A 21 -7.09 -15.25 -0.92
C ALA A 21 -7.58 -14.36 -2.07
N VAL A 22 -6.69 -13.55 -2.64
CA VAL A 22 -7.00 -12.58 -3.68
C VAL A 22 -6.87 -13.26 -5.05
N THR A 23 -7.65 -14.31 -5.30
CA THR A 23 -7.63 -15.04 -6.58
C THR A 23 -9.03 -15.44 -7.00
N GLY A 24 -9.24 -15.68 -8.29
CA GLY A 24 -10.53 -16.10 -8.82
C GLY A 24 -11.61 -15.01 -8.82
N ILE A 25 -11.24 -13.75 -8.58
CA ILE A 25 -12.19 -12.64 -8.47
C ILE A 25 -12.42 -12.01 -9.86
N PRO A 26 -13.67 -12.00 -10.38
CA PRO A 26 -14.00 -11.31 -11.63
C PRO A 26 -14.02 -9.78 -11.43
N VAL A 27 -13.83 -9.06 -12.54
CA VAL A 27 -13.80 -7.59 -12.55
C VAL A 27 -14.80 -7.03 -13.56
N VAL A 28 -15.59 -6.06 -13.15
CA VAL A 28 -16.42 -5.23 -14.02
C VAL A 28 -15.68 -3.91 -14.26
N LEU A 29 -15.52 -3.53 -15.52
CA LEU A 29 -15.00 -2.22 -15.92
C LEU A 29 -16.13 -1.41 -16.56
N GLU A 30 -16.38 -0.20 -16.08
CA GLU A 30 -17.23 0.80 -16.72
C GLU A 30 -16.37 1.83 -17.47
N ASP A 31 -16.71 2.10 -18.72
CA ASP A 31 -16.33 3.33 -19.42
C ASP A 31 -17.30 4.45 -19.00
N THR A 32 -16.83 5.43 -18.24
CA THR A 32 -17.68 6.49 -17.69
C THR A 32 -18.25 7.43 -18.74
N GLU A 33 -17.63 7.53 -19.93
CA GLU A 33 -18.12 8.35 -21.04
C GLU A 33 -19.24 7.64 -21.79
N SER A 34 -18.99 6.40 -22.23
CA SER A 34 -19.96 5.65 -23.05
C SER A 34 -20.97 4.87 -22.23
N LYS A 35 -20.76 4.77 -20.91
CA LYS A 35 -21.57 3.97 -19.98
C LYS A 35 -21.64 2.50 -20.40
N LYS A 36 -20.61 1.99 -21.08
CA LYS A 36 -20.49 0.55 -21.37
C LYS A 36 -19.78 -0.15 -20.23
N MET A 37 -20.23 -1.37 -19.91
CA MET A 37 -19.63 -2.20 -18.89
C MET A 37 -19.22 -3.55 -19.47
N TRP A 38 -18.04 -4.02 -19.05
CA TRP A 38 -17.52 -5.32 -19.41
C TRP A 38 -17.18 -6.10 -18.16
N LYS A 39 -17.57 -7.37 -18.13
CA LYS A 39 -17.10 -8.32 -17.14
C LYS A 39 -15.88 -9.04 -17.68
N ILE A 40 -14.86 -9.10 -16.86
CA ILE A 40 -13.59 -9.77 -17.12
C ILE A 40 -13.45 -10.89 -16.10
N ASN A 41 -13.46 -12.13 -16.58
CA ASN A 41 -13.27 -13.29 -15.74
C ASN A 41 -11.79 -13.49 -15.40
N PRO A 42 -11.46 -14.25 -14.34
CA PRO A 42 -10.08 -14.52 -13.91
C PRO A 42 -9.19 -15.16 -14.98
N ASP A 43 -9.76 -15.78 -16.01
CA ASP A 43 -9.05 -16.37 -17.14
C ASP A 43 -8.79 -15.39 -18.30
N GLY A 44 -9.24 -14.14 -18.15
CA GLY A 44 -9.13 -13.06 -19.13
C GLY A 44 -10.22 -13.05 -20.20
N GLN A 45 -11.25 -13.89 -20.10
CA GLN A 45 -12.41 -13.79 -20.98
C GLN A 45 -13.19 -12.51 -20.66
N ILE A 46 -13.57 -11.79 -21.73
CA ILE A 46 -14.35 -10.56 -21.65
C ILE A 46 -15.76 -10.86 -22.15
N SER A 47 -16.76 -10.47 -21.40
CA SER A 47 -18.16 -10.45 -21.81
C SER A 47 -18.78 -9.08 -21.54
N ASP A 48 -19.84 -8.77 -22.27
CA ASP A 48 -20.66 -7.61 -21.90
C ASP A 48 -21.25 -7.83 -20.50
N PHE A 49 -21.38 -6.75 -19.74
CA PHE A 49 -22.07 -6.73 -18.46
C PHE A 49 -23.29 -5.83 -18.58
N SER A 50 -24.45 -6.46 -18.75
CA SER A 50 -25.68 -5.75 -19.10
C SER A 50 -26.21 -4.90 -17.95
N GLU A 51 -27.05 -3.91 -18.26
CA GLU A 51 -27.74 -3.12 -17.22
C GLU A 51 -28.61 -3.98 -16.31
N LYS A 52 -29.17 -5.06 -16.86
CA LYS A 52 -29.93 -6.04 -16.08
C LYS A 52 -29.04 -6.73 -15.05
N GLU A 53 -27.88 -7.23 -15.46
CA GLU A 53 -26.92 -7.85 -14.55
C GLU A 53 -26.40 -6.86 -13.51
N ALA A 54 -26.10 -5.62 -13.93
CA ALA A 54 -25.69 -4.56 -13.02
C ALA A 54 -26.73 -4.33 -11.91
N LYS A 55 -28.01 -4.21 -12.27
CA LYS A 55 -29.10 -4.06 -11.31
C LYS A 55 -29.26 -5.28 -10.40
N GLU A 56 -29.12 -6.49 -10.92
CA GLU A 56 -29.22 -7.73 -10.14
C GLU A 56 -28.07 -7.93 -9.14
N LEU A 57 -26.92 -7.30 -9.41
CA LEU A 57 -25.70 -7.38 -8.62
C LEU A 57 -25.35 -6.09 -7.88
N ASN A 58 -26.32 -5.17 -7.77
CA ASN A 58 -26.22 -3.89 -7.07
C ASN A 58 -25.09 -2.97 -7.57
N VAL A 59 -24.74 -3.05 -8.86
CA VAL A 59 -23.80 -2.14 -9.52
C VAL A 59 -24.53 -0.88 -9.96
N GLU A 60 -24.13 0.26 -9.40
CA GLU A 60 -24.55 1.60 -9.80
C GLU A 60 -23.46 2.25 -10.67
N ARG A 61 -23.90 3.01 -11.67
CA ARG A 61 -22.99 3.65 -12.63
C ARG A 61 -22.28 4.81 -11.97
N SER A 62 -20.98 4.93 -12.18
CA SER A 62 -20.25 6.08 -11.66
C SER A 62 -20.45 7.32 -12.53
N GLU A 63 -20.57 8.47 -11.88
CA GLU A 63 -20.59 9.78 -12.53
C GLU A 63 -19.18 10.23 -12.98
N ALA A 64 -18.12 9.74 -12.33
CA ALA A 64 -16.75 10.16 -12.57
C ALA A 64 -15.80 8.95 -12.70
N PRO A 65 -14.71 9.05 -13.49
CA PRO A 65 -13.68 8.01 -13.51
C PRO A 65 -12.96 7.92 -12.15
N GLY A 66 -12.42 6.74 -11.82
CA GLY A 66 -11.67 6.49 -10.59
C GLY A 66 -12.49 5.92 -9.43
N THR A 67 -13.78 5.64 -9.64
CA THR A 67 -14.60 4.90 -8.66
C THR A 67 -14.24 3.42 -8.71
N TRP A 68 -14.05 2.81 -7.55
CA TRP A 68 -13.79 1.38 -7.41
C TRP A 68 -14.63 0.80 -6.26
N GLY A 69 -14.59 -0.51 -6.07
CA GLY A 69 -15.33 -1.17 -4.97
C GLY A 69 -15.75 -2.60 -5.29
N TYR A 70 -16.68 -3.14 -4.49
CA TYR A 70 -17.17 -4.52 -4.58
C TYR A 70 -18.64 -4.59 -5.01
N TYR A 71 -18.96 -5.54 -5.89
CA TYR A 71 -20.31 -5.80 -6.35
C TYR A 71 -20.77 -7.21 -5.99
N GLY A 72 -22.09 -7.42 -5.93
CA GLY A 72 -22.70 -8.68 -5.51
C GLY A 72 -23.98 -8.44 -4.71
N LYS A 73 -24.85 -9.46 -4.64
CA LYS A 73 -26.16 -9.38 -3.95
C LYS A 73 -26.05 -9.09 -2.45
N GLN A 74 -24.89 -9.38 -1.87
CA GLN A 74 -24.52 -9.21 -0.47
C GLN A 74 -24.00 -7.81 -0.13
N PHE A 75 -23.79 -6.97 -1.14
CA PHE A 75 -23.38 -5.59 -0.97
C PHE A 75 -24.59 -4.68 -1.20
N ASP A 76 -24.76 -3.66 -0.38
CA ASP A 76 -25.68 -2.58 -0.68
C ASP A 76 -25.13 -1.78 -1.89
N LYS A 77 -25.98 -0.96 -2.52
CA LYS A 77 -25.67 -0.27 -3.79
C LYS A 77 -24.25 0.30 -3.85
N PHE A 78 -23.64 0.19 -5.03
CA PHE A 78 -22.25 0.50 -5.32
C PHE A 78 -21.87 1.99 -5.21
N GLY A 79 -20.59 2.25 -4.89
CA GLY A 79 -19.92 3.55 -4.85
C GLY A 79 -19.20 3.74 -3.52
N VAL A 80 -17.90 4.03 -3.52
CA VAL A 80 -17.09 4.12 -2.29
C VAL A 80 -17.69 5.11 -1.29
N ASP A 81 -17.97 4.63 -0.08
CA ASP A 81 -17.45 5.29 1.12
C ASP A 81 -16.54 4.28 1.83
N ALA A 82 -15.39 4.74 2.31
CA ALA A 82 -14.29 3.97 2.87
C ALA A 82 -14.63 3.21 4.18
N GLN A 83 -15.92 3.17 4.53
CA GLN A 83 -16.46 2.58 5.75
C GLN A 83 -17.13 1.21 5.54
N TYR A 84 -17.03 0.61 4.34
CA TYR A 84 -17.62 -0.71 4.12
C TYR A 84 -16.93 -1.79 4.97
N SER A 85 -17.55 -2.12 6.11
CA SER A 85 -17.25 -3.35 6.82
C SER A 85 -17.64 -4.53 5.92
N LEU A 86 -16.62 -5.30 5.55
CA LEU A 86 -16.77 -6.57 4.83
C LEU A 86 -16.94 -7.75 5.80
N GLU A 87 -17.13 -7.46 7.09
CA GLU A 87 -17.39 -8.45 8.11
C GLU A 87 -18.65 -9.25 7.77
N GLY A 88 -18.51 -10.56 7.65
CA GLY A 88 -19.60 -11.46 7.26
C GLY A 88 -19.97 -11.46 5.77
N LYS A 89 -19.29 -10.69 4.91
CA LYS A 89 -19.52 -10.66 3.46
C LYS A 89 -18.43 -11.46 2.73
N THR A 90 -18.82 -12.23 1.71
CA THR A 90 -17.89 -12.94 0.80
C THR A 90 -17.96 -12.31 -0.59
N LEU A 91 -17.03 -12.63 -1.49
CA LEU A 91 -17.13 -12.26 -2.91
C LEU A 91 -17.87 -13.30 -3.76
N GLU A 92 -18.50 -14.30 -3.13
CA GLU A 92 -19.23 -15.34 -3.85
C GLU A 92 -20.41 -14.74 -4.62
N GLY A 93 -20.53 -15.05 -5.91
CA GLY A 93 -21.53 -14.45 -6.80
C GLY A 93 -21.33 -12.96 -7.11
N GLY A 94 -20.22 -12.37 -6.66
CA GLY A 94 -19.85 -10.97 -6.83
C GLY A 94 -18.49 -10.78 -7.50
N GLY A 95 -17.89 -9.60 -7.31
CA GLY A 95 -16.57 -9.28 -7.84
C GLY A 95 -16.17 -7.83 -7.56
N MET A 96 -15.22 -7.33 -8.35
CA MET A 96 -14.71 -5.97 -8.23
C MET A 96 -15.25 -5.11 -9.35
N TYR A 97 -15.47 -3.82 -9.11
CA TYR A 97 -15.83 -2.88 -10.16
C TYR A 97 -14.85 -1.72 -10.20
N PHE A 98 -14.67 -1.16 -11.40
CA PHE A 98 -13.97 0.10 -11.62
C PHE A 98 -14.63 0.95 -12.68
N SER A 99 -14.61 2.26 -12.47
CA SER A 99 -14.95 3.25 -13.46
C SER A 99 -13.66 3.87 -14.03
N LEU A 100 -13.54 3.90 -15.35
CA LEU A 100 -12.41 4.49 -16.07
C LEU A 100 -12.94 5.36 -17.19
N ASP A 101 -12.18 6.39 -17.57
CA ASP A 101 -12.50 7.13 -18.80
C ASP A 101 -12.01 6.39 -20.05
N SER A 102 -12.56 6.78 -21.20
CA SER A 102 -12.27 6.19 -22.52
C SER A 102 -10.79 6.33 -22.90
N ALA A 103 -10.16 7.42 -22.44
CA ALA A 103 -8.76 7.74 -22.69
C ALA A 103 -7.83 6.78 -21.96
N ALA A 104 -8.11 6.48 -20.70
CA ALA A 104 -7.46 5.47 -19.91
C ALA A 104 -7.58 4.13 -20.65
N LEU A 105 -8.79 3.64 -20.93
CA LEU A 105 -9.02 2.33 -21.54
C LEU A 105 -8.21 2.07 -22.85
N LYS A 106 -7.84 3.13 -23.57
CA LYS A 106 -7.18 3.05 -24.89
C LYS A 106 -5.69 3.42 -24.88
N ASN A 107 -5.20 4.18 -23.90
CA ASN A 107 -3.84 4.68 -23.91
C ASN A 107 -2.94 3.96 -22.90
N LYS A 108 -2.07 3.07 -23.41
CA LYS A 108 -1.06 2.36 -22.64
C LYS A 108 -0.10 3.28 -21.88
N GLU A 109 0.22 4.48 -22.37
CA GLU A 109 1.11 5.44 -21.71
C GLU A 109 0.39 6.25 -20.62
N MET A 110 -0.93 6.46 -20.75
CA MET A 110 -1.74 6.99 -19.64
C MET A 110 -2.02 5.92 -18.57
N TRP A 111 -1.96 4.63 -18.93
CA TRP A 111 -1.90 3.50 -17.97
C TRP A 111 -0.50 3.28 -17.39
N ASN A 112 0.55 3.56 -18.15
CA ASN A 112 1.96 3.34 -17.79
C ASN A 112 2.71 4.65 -17.51
N ARG A 113 2.15 5.59 -16.75
CA ARG A 113 2.88 6.81 -16.36
C ARG A 113 3.83 6.51 -15.18
N TYR A 114 5.01 5.98 -15.52
CA TYR A 114 6.26 5.83 -14.70
C TYR A 114 6.51 7.00 -13.72
N PRO A 115 7.25 6.88 -12.58
CA PRO A 115 8.66 6.39 -12.51
C PRO A 115 9.19 5.71 -11.21
N HIS A 116 8.34 5.39 -10.22
CA HIS A 116 8.68 4.57 -9.03
C HIS A 116 7.67 3.44 -8.79
N LEU A 117 7.00 3.00 -9.86
CA LEU A 117 5.75 2.23 -9.85
C LEU A 117 4.48 3.02 -9.46
N GLY A 118 4.53 4.37 -9.39
CA GLY A 118 3.35 5.23 -9.13
C GLY A 118 2.55 5.69 -10.36
N SER A 119 1.56 4.89 -10.77
CA SER A 119 0.34 5.34 -11.49
C SER A 119 -0.84 4.48 -11.02
N TYR A 120 -2.05 5.06 -10.94
CA TYR A 120 -3.28 4.34 -10.56
C TYR A 120 -3.65 3.32 -11.65
N ASP A 121 -2.93 2.20 -11.73
CA ASP A 121 -3.46 1.02 -12.40
C ASP A 121 -4.48 0.43 -11.45
N ALA A 122 -5.73 0.54 -11.89
CA ALA A 122 -6.89 0.07 -11.18
C ALA A 122 -6.72 -1.37 -10.67
N LEU A 123 -6.06 -2.26 -11.43
CA LEU A 123 -5.83 -3.62 -10.98
C LEU A 123 -4.84 -3.66 -9.81
N VAL A 124 -3.69 -3.00 -9.92
CA VAL A 124 -2.67 -3.03 -8.85
C VAL A 124 -3.19 -2.42 -7.55
N PHE A 125 -3.78 -1.24 -7.63
CA PHE A 125 -4.33 -0.56 -6.47
C PHE A 125 -5.37 -1.44 -5.75
N VAL A 126 -6.28 -2.06 -6.47
CA VAL A 126 -7.27 -2.94 -5.82
C VAL A 126 -6.69 -4.27 -5.39
N LEU A 127 -5.67 -4.79 -6.06
CA LEU A 127 -4.99 -5.98 -5.54
C LEU A 127 -4.28 -5.68 -4.21
N HIS A 128 -3.76 -4.46 -4.01
CA HIS A 128 -3.27 -3.97 -2.72
C HIS A 128 -4.40 -3.92 -1.67
N GLU A 129 -5.50 -3.22 -1.96
CA GLU A 129 -6.64 -3.12 -1.03
C GLU A 129 -7.27 -4.49 -0.71
N ASN A 130 -7.41 -5.34 -1.72
CA ASN A 130 -7.90 -6.71 -1.55
C ASN A 130 -6.97 -7.57 -0.70
N PHE A 131 -5.66 -7.32 -0.74
CA PHE A 131 -4.73 -8.04 0.09
C PHE A 131 -4.99 -7.70 1.56
N HIS A 132 -5.24 -6.44 1.91
CA HIS A 132 -5.69 -6.07 3.26
C HIS A 132 -7.01 -6.77 3.62
N ILE A 133 -7.97 -6.76 2.71
CA ILE A 133 -9.34 -7.18 2.96
C ILE A 133 -9.54 -8.70 3.02
N PHE A 134 -8.98 -9.45 2.06
CA PHE A 134 -9.26 -10.89 1.92
C PHE A 134 -8.13 -11.77 2.42
N GLU A 135 -6.90 -11.30 2.34
CA GLU A 135 -5.73 -12.08 2.75
C GLU A 135 -5.35 -11.77 4.20
N GLN A 136 -5.09 -10.50 4.54
CA GLN A 136 -4.64 -10.12 5.88
C GLN A 136 -5.70 -10.33 6.97
N THR A 137 -7.00 -10.40 6.62
CA THR A 137 -8.06 -10.75 7.58
C THR A 137 -7.97 -12.18 8.10
N LYS A 138 -7.30 -13.08 7.38
CA LYS A 138 -7.05 -14.48 7.79
C LYS A 138 -5.85 -14.63 8.72
N TRP A 139 -5.04 -13.58 8.87
CA TRP A 139 -3.80 -13.64 9.62
C TRP A 139 -4.07 -13.55 11.12
N ASN A 140 -3.11 -14.01 11.92
CA ASN A 140 -3.03 -13.57 13.29
C ASN A 140 -2.70 -12.06 13.28
N LYS A 141 -3.65 -11.23 13.71
CA LYS A 141 -3.57 -9.77 13.70
C LYS A 141 -3.96 -9.17 15.05
N LEU A 142 -3.71 -7.87 15.20
CA LEU A 142 -4.22 -7.09 16.33
C LEU A 142 -5.76 -7.09 16.32
N SER A 143 -6.38 -6.83 17.47
CA SER A 143 -7.84 -6.68 17.53
C SER A 143 -8.30 -5.46 16.71
N GLU A 144 -9.55 -5.48 16.23
CA GLU A 144 -10.11 -4.35 15.48
C GLU A 144 -10.08 -3.05 16.29
N THR A 145 -10.22 -3.10 17.62
CA THR A 145 -10.09 -1.92 18.49
C THR A 145 -8.66 -1.36 18.50
N GLU A 146 -7.65 -2.23 18.54
CA GLU A 146 -6.25 -1.81 18.46
C GLU A 146 -5.92 -1.22 17.08
N ILE A 147 -6.41 -1.87 16.01
CA ILE A 147 -6.24 -1.39 14.63
C ILE A 147 -6.92 -0.04 14.44
N ALA A 148 -8.16 0.12 14.90
CA ALA A 148 -8.90 1.37 14.81
C ALA A 148 -8.19 2.51 15.54
N LYS A 149 -7.59 2.23 16.71
CA LYS A 149 -6.78 3.22 17.43
C LYS A 149 -5.58 3.67 16.60
N ILE A 150 -4.77 2.73 16.11
CA ILE A 150 -3.58 3.03 15.28
C ILE A 150 -3.98 3.75 13.99
N GLY A 151 -5.07 3.30 13.35
CA GLY A 151 -5.59 3.84 12.10
C GLY A 151 -6.21 5.23 12.24
N SER A 152 -6.81 5.56 13.39
CA SER A 152 -7.33 6.90 13.68
C SER A 152 -6.21 7.94 13.83
N GLU A 153 -5.03 7.48 14.23
CA GLU A 153 -3.85 8.32 14.36
C GLU A 153 -3.24 8.57 12.98
N LYS A 154 -3.04 7.52 12.15
CA LYS A 154 -2.45 7.56 10.77
C LYS A 154 -1.36 8.63 10.61
N ASP A 155 -0.60 8.84 11.68
CA ASP A 155 0.23 10.02 11.82
C ASP A 155 1.61 9.71 11.24
N GLN A 156 2.06 10.60 10.36
CA GLN A 156 3.38 10.47 9.75
C GLN A 156 4.52 10.73 10.75
N HIS A 157 4.21 11.21 11.96
CA HIS A 157 5.15 11.56 13.04
C HIS A 157 6.33 12.38 12.51
N LEU A 158 6.07 13.37 11.65
CA LEU A 158 7.12 14.20 11.03
C LEU A 158 7.91 15.04 12.06
N GLY A 159 7.42 15.15 13.30
CA GLY A 159 8.15 15.74 14.43
C GLY A 159 9.25 14.84 15.00
N GLN A 160 9.24 13.53 14.72
CA GLN A 160 10.27 12.57 15.14
C GLN A 160 11.43 12.55 14.13
N THR A 161 12.05 13.71 13.90
CA THR A 161 13.02 13.92 12.81
C THR A 161 14.16 12.89 12.80
N GLU A 162 14.76 12.59 13.96
CA GLU A 162 15.84 11.59 14.05
C GLU A 162 15.37 10.18 13.66
N ALA A 163 14.15 9.79 14.05
CA ALA A 163 13.57 8.50 13.66
C ALA A 163 13.36 8.41 12.14
N ARG A 164 12.84 9.48 11.51
CA ARG A 164 12.68 9.57 10.06
C ARG A 164 14.04 9.50 9.33
N ILE A 165 15.08 10.13 9.87
CA ILE A 165 16.46 10.03 9.34
C ILE A 165 16.95 8.59 9.33
N ILE A 166 16.81 7.86 10.44
CA ILE A 166 17.29 6.48 10.53
C ILE A 166 16.46 5.55 9.63
N ARG A 167 15.14 5.71 9.56
CA ARG A 167 14.27 4.91 8.68
C ARG A 167 14.52 5.18 7.20
N TYR A 168 14.74 6.43 6.81
CA TYR A 168 15.17 6.74 5.45
C TYR A 168 16.49 6.03 5.11
N GLN A 169 17.46 6.06 6.03
CA GLN A 169 18.72 5.35 5.83
C GLN A 169 18.51 3.83 5.74
N LEU A 170 17.59 3.27 6.53
CA LEU A 170 17.19 1.86 6.45
C LEU A 170 16.66 1.53 5.05
N ILE A 171 15.75 2.35 4.51
CA ILE A 171 15.21 2.19 3.14
C ILE A 171 16.34 2.19 2.11
N GLN A 172 17.25 3.16 2.16
CA GLN A 172 18.39 3.23 1.21
C GLN A 172 19.29 1.98 1.29
N LYS A 173 19.54 1.47 2.50
CA LYS A 173 20.33 0.24 2.70
C LYS A 173 19.60 -1.00 2.20
N LEU A 174 18.30 -1.10 2.45
CA LEU A 174 17.45 -2.19 1.95
C LEU A 174 17.40 -2.18 0.42
N MET A 175 17.17 -1.02 -0.21
CA MET A 175 17.22 -0.87 -1.67
C MET A 175 18.57 -1.33 -2.23
N LYS A 176 19.67 -0.87 -1.64
CA LYS A 176 21.01 -1.29 -2.07
C LYS A 176 21.22 -2.81 -1.92
N ALA A 177 20.75 -3.41 -0.84
CA ALA A 177 20.78 -4.86 -0.66
C ALA A 177 19.91 -5.60 -1.69
N VAL A 178 18.72 -5.09 -2.02
CA VAL A 178 17.82 -5.65 -3.05
C VAL A 178 18.48 -5.64 -4.43
N THR A 179 19.26 -4.60 -4.76
CA THR A 179 20.02 -4.55 -6.02
C THR A 179 21.18 -5.56 -6.08
N HIS A 180 21.64 -6.07 -4.93
CA HIS A 180 22.75 -7.02 -4.80
C HIS A 180 22.41 -8.12 -3.77
N PRO A 181 21.39 -8.96 -4.02
CA PRO A 181 20.79 -9.81 -2.98
C PRO A 181 21.74 -10.90 -2.48
N LYS A 182 22.85 -11.18 -3.17
CA LYS A 182 23.89 -12.12 -2.75
C LYS A 182 24.96 -11.49 -1.85
N ASP A 183 25.02 -10.16 -1.76
CA ASP A 183 25.92 -9.46 -0.87
C ASP A 183 25.30 -9.34 0.52
N LYS A 184 25.58 -10.35 1.34
CA LYS A 184 25.13 -10.43 2.74
C LYS A 184 25.56 -9.21 3.56
N THR A 185 26.71 -8.59 3.26
CA THR A 185 27.20 -7.44 4.03
C THR A 185 26.24 -6.26 3.94
N LEU A 186 25.61 -6.05 2.79
CA LEU A 186 24.60 -4.99 2.62
C LEU A 186 23.33 -5.26 3.44
N VAL A 187 22.91 -6.53 3.53
CA VAL A 187 21.77 -6.93 4.37
C VAL A 187 22.08 -6.70 5.86
N LEU A 188 23.28 -7.12 6.31
CA LEU A 188 23.70 -6.90 7.70
C LEU A 188 23.83 -5.40 8.05
N GLN A 189 24.19 -4.55 7.09
CA GLN A 189 24.17 -3.09 7.28
C GLN A 189 22.76 -2.55 7.48
N ALA A 190 21.76 -3.04 6.72
CA ALA A 190 20.36 -2.66 6.91
C ALA A 190 19.86 -3.11 8.30
N ILE A 191 20.17 -4.34 8.71
CA ILE A 191 19.80 -4.88 10.03
C ILE A 191 20.43 -4.07 11.16
N ALA A 192 21.70 -3.65 11.02
CA ALA A 192 22.34 -2.77 12.00
C ALA A 192 21.60 -1.42 12.15
N THR A 193 21.16 -0.82 11.04
CA THR A 193 20.36 0.42 11.06
C THR A 193 18.96 0.20 11.65
N TYR A 194 18.31 -0.93 11.35
CA TYR A 194 17.03 -1.30 11.96
C TYR A 194 17.15 -1.46 13.49
N ASN A 195 18.21 -2.10 13.97
CA ASN A 195 18.46 -2.25 15.40
C ASN A 195 18.74 -0.91 16.08
N GLU A 196 19.48 0.00 15.43
CA GLU A 196 19.68 1.37 15.91
C GLU A 196 18.34 2.10 16.08
N TYR A 197 17.47 2.05 15.07
CA TYR A 197 16.12 2.64 15.13
C TYR A 197 15.31 2.07 16.30
N LYS A 198 15.24 0.74 16.40
CA LYS A 198 14.52 0.02 17.46
C LYS A 198 15.00 0.41 18.86
N THR A 199 16.31 0.55 19.05
CA THR A 199 16.90 0.87 20.34
C THR A 199 16.73 2.35 20.72
N LYS A 200 16.93 3.28 19.79
CA LYS A 200 16.90 4.73 20.10
C LYS A 200 15.51 5.34 20.09
N HIS A 201 14.60 4.82 19.26
CA HIS A 201 13.28 5.42 19.04
C HIS A 201 12.16 4.41 19.29
N LYS A 202 12.20 3.72 20.44
CA LYS A 202 11.29 2.61 20.77
C LYS A 202 9.80 2.94 20.61
N THR A 203 9.36 4.12 21.07
CA THR A 203 7.96 4.53 20.93
C THR A 203 7.52 4.67 19.47
N ASP A 204 8.35 5.33 18.66
CA ASP A 204 8.05 5.49 17.23
C ASP A 204 8.14 4.15 16.49
N PHE A 205 9.10 3.29 16.88
CA PHE A 205 9.24 1.92 16.40
C PHE A 205 7.98 1.07 16.66
N ASP A 206 7.44 1.13 17.88
CA ASP A 206 6.23 0.39 18.23
C ASP A 206 5.01 0.87 17.43
N ASN A 207 4.93 2.18 17.17
CA ASN A 207 3.87 2.76 16.36
C ASN A 207 4.02 2.41 14.87
N ALA A 208 5.26 2.26 14.37
CA ALA A 208 5.55 1.85 13.00
C ALA A 208 5.23 0.37 12.75
N HIS A 209 5.33 -0.48 13.78
CA HIS A 209 5.27 -1.94 13.66
C HIS A 209 4.05 -2.46 12.87
N TYR A 210 2.88 -1.90 13.15
CA TYR A 210 1.65 -2.28 12.44
C TYR A 210 1.75 -1.99 10.94
N TRP A 211 2.18 -0.78 10.58
CA TRP A 211 2.30 -0.34 9.18
C TRP A 211 3.44 -1.07 8.45
N ASP A 212 4.60 -1.26 9.09
CA ASP A 212 5.74 -2.03 8.55
C ASP A 212 5.32 -3.47 8.19
N ARG A 213 4.34 -4.01 8.92
CA ARG A 213 3.72 -5.30 8.64
C ARG A 213 2.67 -5.21 7.55
N THR A 214 1.64 -4.37 7.70
CA THR A 214 0.44 -4.40 6.84
C THR A 214 0.70 -3.76 5.49
N GLU A 215 1.11 -2.48 5.47
CA GLU A 215 1.38 -1.74 4.23
C GLU A 215 2.64 -2.25 3.56
N GLY A 216 3.67 -2.58 4.35
CA GLY A 216 4.90 -3.13 3.81
C GLY A 216 4.72 -4.47 3.08
N SER A 217 3.88 -5.37 3.60
CA SER A 217 3.59 -6.64 2.90
C SER A 217 2.61 -6.47 1.74
N ALA A 218 1.71 -5.48 1.80
CA ALA A 218 0.84 -5.13 0.68
C ALA A 218 1.63 -4.48 -0.47
N GLN A 219 2.59 -3.60 -0.17
CA GLN A 219 3.51 -3.05 -1.17
C GLN A 219 4.39 -4.12 -1.80
N TYR A 220 4.84 -5.13 -1.03
CA TYR A 220 5.52 -6.30 -1.59
C TYR A 220 4.62 -7.01 -2.63
N MET A 221 3.35 -7.24 -2.28
CA MET A 221 2.37 -7.87 -3.17
C MET A 221 2.14 -7.06 -4.44
N GLU A 222 2.00 -5.74 -4.30
CA GLU A 222 1.87 -4.79 -5.40
C GLU A 222 3.07 -4.89 -6.35
N ILE A 223 4.30 -4.79 -5.83
CA ILE A 223 5.53 -4.84 -6.64
C ILE A 223 5.59 -6.14 -7.43
N MET A 224 5.40 -7.27 -6.75
CA MET A 224 5.48 -8.58 -7.38
C MET A 224 4.38 -8.78 -8.41
N THR A 225 3.16 -8.35 -8.10
CA THR A 225 2.03 -8.38 -9.03
C THR A 225 2.31 -7.57 -10.28
N ALA A 226 2.80 -6.33 -10.12
CA ALA A 226 3.15 -5.46 -11.24
C ALA A 226 4.19 -6.11 -12.14
N LEU A 227 5.27 -6.65 -11.56
CA LEU A 227 6.34 -7.32 -12.31
C LEU A 227 5.82 -8.53 -13.10
N TYR A 228 4.96 -9.36 -12.50
CA TYR A 228 4.45 -10.54 -13.21
C TYR A 228 3.35 -10.23 -14.22
N ALA A 229 2.50 -9.23 -13.98
CA ALA A 229 1.27 -9.02 -14.74
C ALA A 229 1.41 -8.02 -15.90
N TYR A 230 2.33 -7.05 -15.82
CA TYR A 230 2.41 -5.96 -16.82
C TYR A 230 3.31 -6.28 -17.99
N PHE A 231 4.35 -7.05 -17.73
CA PHE A 231 5.36 -7.40 -18.72
C PHE A 231 5.42 -8.91 -18.93
N PRO A 232 4.28 -9.61 -19.12
CA PRO A 232 4.25 -11.08 -19.12
C PRO A 232 5.12 -11.71 -20.22
N ASP A 233 5.33 -10.99 -21.33
CA ASP A 233 6.13 -11.43 -22.46
C ASP A 233 7.62 -11.07 -22.31
N GLN A 234 7.97 -10.14 -21.40
CA GLN A 234 9.35 -9.69 -21.16
C GLN A 234 9.93 -10.27 -19.86
N LEU A 235 9.08 -10.49 -18.85
CA LEU A 235 9.40 -11.02 -17.52
C LEU A 235 8.77 -12.41 -17.38
N SER A 236 9.41 -13.40 -17.99
CA SER A 236 8.86 -14.76 -18.11
C SER A 236 9.51 -15.76 -17.17
N THR A 237 10.71 -15.47 -16.66
CA THR A 237 11.48 -16.35 -15.78
C THR A 237 11.77 -15.71 -14.42
N ASP A 238 12.11 -16.53 -13.41
CA ASP A 238 12.56 -16.03 -12.10
C ASP A 238 13.80 -15.14 -12.19
N LYS A 239 14.66 -15.39 -13.19
CA LYS A 239 15.84 -14.58 -13.45
C LYS A 239 15.46 -13.20 -13.97
N ASP A 240 14.46 -13.11 -14.85
CA ASP A 240 13.96 -11.83 -15.37
C ASP A 240 13.32 -11.01 -14.25
N ILE A 241 12.50 -11.66 -13.41
CA ILE A 241 11.87 -11.01 -12.25
C ILE A 241 12.94 -10.53 -11.27
N THR A 242 13.94 -11.35 -10.96
CA THR A 242 15.08 -10.95 -10.12
C THR A 242 15.82 -9.75 -10.71
N HIS A 243 16.06 -9.74 -12.02
CA HIS A 243 16.73 -8.63 -12.68
C HIS A 243 15.87 -7.35 -12.69
N ALA A 244 14.55 -7.49 -12.85
CA ALA A 244 13.61 -6.37 -12.79
C ALA A 244 13.57 -5.77 -11.37
N ILE A 245 13.51 -6.59 -10.32
CA ILE A 245 13.62 -6.17 -8.92
C ILE A 245 14.94 -5.40 -8.68
N GLN A 246 16.06 -5.92 -9.18
CA GLN A 246 17.36 -5.25 -9.08
C GLN A 246 17.41 -3.93 -9.87
N THR A 247 16.58 -3.78 -10.89
CA THR A 247 16.46 -2.55 -11.68
C THR A 247 15.56 -1.53 -10.98
N LEU A 248 14.48 -1.97 -10.32
CA LEU A 248 13.63 -1.13 -9.47
C LEU A 248 14.46 -0.45 -8.37
N GLY A 249 15.32 -1.22 -7.68
CA GLY A 249 16.21 -0.66 -6.66
C GLY A 249 17.23 0.37 -7.17
N LYS A 250 17.40 0.51 -8.50
CA LYS A 250 18.24 1.53 -9.15
C LYS A 250 17.45 2.75 -9.63
N GLN A 251 16.12 2.65 -9.72
CA GLN A 251 15.26 3.76 -10.10
C GLN A 251 14.89 4.57 -8.85
N THR A 252 15.60 5.68 -8.64
CA THR A 252 15.42 6.59 -7.50
C THR A 252 14.24 7.54 -7.65
N LYS A 253 13.57 7.54 -8.81
CA LYS A 253 12.43 8.43 -9.04
C LYS A 253 11.20 7.86 -8.36
N GLY A 254 11.25 7.76 -7.02
CA GLY A 254 10.17 7.78 -6.03
C GLY A 254 9.98 6.57 -5.10
N TYR A 255 10.83 5.55 -5.19
CA TYR A 255 11.16 4.73 -4.02
C TYR A 255 12.24 5.46 -3.19
N GLY A 256 12.10 5.48 -1.87
CA GLY A 256 12.98 6.28 -1.02
C GLY A 256 12.77 7.80 -1.13
N ASN A 257 11.59 8.24 -1.56
CA ASN A 257 11.10 9.61 -1.34
C ASN A 257 10.02 9.68 -0.25
N SER A 258 9.47 8.52 0.14
CA SER A 258 8.53 8.34 1.25
C SER A 258 9.09 8.97 2.51
N THR A 259 8.30 9.85 3.13
CA THR A 259 8.73 10.57 4.34
C THR A 259 7.56 10.63 5.31
N GLY A 260 7.68 9.90 6.41
CA GLY A 260 6.59 9.72 7.35
C GLY A 260 6.43 8.26 7.78
N ASN A 261 5.96 8.05 9.01
CA ASN A 261 5.92 6.73 9.64
C ASN A 261 5.20 5.70 8.75
N VAL A 262 4.01 6.05 8.28
CA VAL A 262 3.17 5.17 7.46
C VAL A 262 3.77 5.02 6.06
N GLU A 263 4.13 6.13 5.39
CA GLU A 263 4.68 6.08 4.02
C GLU A 263 6.00 5.30 3.94
N GLU A 264 6.90 5.47 4.90
CA GLU A 264 8.17 4.73 4.97
C GLU A 264 7.97 3.22 5.17
N SER A 265 6.84 2.84 5.77
CA SER A 265 6.54 1.44 6.07
C SER A 265 6.30 0.59 4.81
N TYR A 266 5.75 1.20 3.75
CA TYR A 266 5.60 0.58 2.44
C TYR A 266 6.96 0.08 1.93
N ASP A 267 7.96 0.96 1.93
CA ASP A 267 9.30 0.66 1.44
C ASP A 267 10.04 -0.35 2.33
N ILE A 268 10.00 -0.14 3.66
CA ILE A 268 10.73 -0.99 4.62
C ILE A 268 10.24 -2.43 4.55
N GLY A 269 8.93 -2.65 4.66
CA GLY A 269 8.39 -4.00 4.63
C GLY A 269 8.52 -4.65 3.25
N ALA A 270 8.34 -3.89 2.16
CA ALA A 270 8.45 -4.43 0.81
C ALA A 270 9.86 -4.91 0.49
N PHE A 271 10.88 -4.07 0.71
CA PHE A 271 12.26 -4.44 0.41
C PHE A 271 12.77 -5.54 1.35
N ALA A 272 12.36 -5.55 2.61
CA ALA A 272 12.67 -6.67 3.50
C ALA A 272 12.02 -7.98 3.01
N GLY A 273 10.77 -7.95 2.53
CA GLY A 273 10.10 -9.11 1.93
C GLY A 273 10.80 -9.62 0.66
N LEU A 274 11.24 -8.73 -0.22
CA LEU A 274 12.01 -9.07 -1.42
C LEU A 274 13.37 -9.72 -1.08
N LEU A 275 14.04 -9.23 -0.03
CA LEU A 275 15.25 -9.88 0.47
C LEU A 275 14.93 -11.26 1.05
N LEU A 276 13.88 -11.39 1.85
CA LEU A 276 13.47 -12.66 2.45
C LEU A 276 13.17 -13.75 1.42
N ASP A 277 12.66 -13.42 0.24
CA ASP A 277 12.51 -14.42 -0.85
C ASP A 277 13.84 -15.09 -1.24
N ASN A 278 14.99 -14.46 -0.99
CA ASN A 278 16.31 -15.00 -1.25
C ASN A 278 16.90 -15.80 -0.07
N TYR A 279 16.36 -15.63 1.14
CA TYR A 279 16.97 -16.14 2.38
C TYR A 279 16.08 -17.13 3.13
N ASP A 280 14.77 -16.88 3.18
CA ASP A 280 13.83 -17.70 3.93
C ASP A 280 12.49 -17.84 3.19
N SER A 281 12.37 -18.86 2.35
CA SER A 281 11.13 -19.15 1.60
C SER A 281 9.86 -19.34 2.47
N SER A 282 10.01 -19.54 3.80
CA SER A 282 8.90 -19.71 4.72
C SER A 282 8.39 -18.41 5.35
N TRP A 283 9.03 -17.27 5.06
CA TRP A 283 8.77 -15.99 5.75
C TRP A 283 7.31 -15.55 5.71
N LYS A 284 6.62 -15.73 4.57
CA LYS A 284 5.21 -15.37 4.40
C LYS A 284 4.32 -16.15 5.37
N MET A 285 4.56 -17.45 5.51
CA MET A 285 3.83 -18.30 6.46
C MET A 285 4.10 -17.92 7.92
N LYS A 286 5.33 -17.48 8.25
CA LYS A 286 5.68 -16.99 9.58
C LYS A 286 4.96 -15.69 9.88
N LEU A 287 4.99 -14.74 8.93
CA LEU A 287 4.31 -13.45 9.03
C LEU A 287 2.83 -13.67 9.33
N MET A 288 2.13 -14.50 8.56
CA MET A 288 0.69 -14.75 8.73
C MET A 288 0.30 -15.32 10.12
N LYS A 289 1.22 -15.99 10.81
CA LYS A 289 0.94 -16.68 12.09
C LYS A 289 1.24 -15.84 13.32
N ASP A 290 2.04 -14.79 13.20
CA ASP A 290 2.47 -13.98 14.33
C ASP A 290 2.25 -12.48 14.09
N LYS A 291 1.30 -11.90 14.82
CA LYS A 291 0.96 -10.48 14.79
C LYS A 291 2.13 -9.55 15.21
N ASN A 292 3.11 -10.09 15.94
CA ASN A 292 4.25 -9.33 16.45
C ASN A 292 5.47 -9.39 15.51
N THR A 293 5.30 -9.89 14.28
CA THR A 293 6.37 -9.92 13.28
C THR A 293 6.10 -8.97 12.13
N THR A 294 7.17 -8.42 11.56
CA THR A 294 7.20 -7.67 10.30
C THR A 294 8.14 -8.37 9.33
N PRO A 295 8.08 -8.10 8.01
CA PRO A 295 9.10 -8.58 7.09
C PRO A 295 10.52 -8.20 7.54
N MET A 296 10.71 -6.99 8.06
CA MET A 296 12.02 -6.55 8.56
C MET A 296 12.46 -7.30 9.83
N SER A 297 11.54 -7.60 10.76
CA SER A 297 11.88 -8.39 11.96
C SER A 297 12.27 -9.82 11.59
N LEU A 298 11.54 -10.45 10.66
CA LEU A 298 11.86 -11.80 10.17
C LEU A 298 13.22 -11.85 9.46
N LEU A 299 13.55 -10.80 8.70
CA LEU A 299 14.87 -10.67 8.08
C LEU A 299 15.98 -10.54 9.13
N ALA A 300 15.77 -9.72 10.17
CA ALA A 300 16.71 -9.61 11.28
C ALA A 300 16.88 -10.94 12.04
N ASP A 301 15.79 -11.65 12.30
CA ASP A 301 15.79 -12.94 13.01
C ASP A 301 16.54 -14.03 12.23
N TYR A 302 16.44 -14.03 10.90
CA TYR A 302 17.19 -14.95 10.04
C TYR A 302 18.71 -14.80 10.22
N PHE A 303 19.19 -13.57 10.48
CA PHE A 303 20.61 -13.26 10.66
C PHE A 303 21.01 -13.00 12.12
N GLN A 304 20.20 -13.42 13.11
CA GLN A 304 20.43 -13.11 14.53
C GLN A 304 21.79 -13.60 15.09
N ASN A 305 22.36 -14.64 14.50
CA ASN A 305 23.65 -15.23 14.91
C ASN A 305 24.85 -14.60 14.18
N GLU A 306 24.61 -13.65 13.28
CA GLU A 306 25.68 -12.98 12.55
C GLU A 306 26.23 -11.80 13.33
N LYS A 307 27.54 -11.56 13.16
CA LYS A 307 28.14 -10.34 13.68
C LYS A 307 27.69 -9.15 12.83
N LEU A 308 26.89 -8.27 13.42
CA LEU A 308 26.46 -7.05 12.76
C LEU A 308 27.61 -6.03 12.68
N PRO A 309 27.72 -5.27 11.57
CA PRO A 309 28.59 -4.11 11.53
C PRO A 309 28.08 -3.02 12.48
N ALA A 310 28.96 -2.09 12.85
CA ALA A 310 28.53 -0.89 13.59
C ALA A 310 27.59 -0.04 12.73
N TYR A 311 26.58 0.55 13.37
CA TYR A 311 25.76 1.57 12.73
C TYR A 311 26.65 2.77 12.31
N THR A 312 26.44 3.24 11.09
CA THR A 312 27.12 4.43 10.55
C THR A 312 26.05 5.47 10.22
N PRO A 313 26.02 6.63 10.89
CA PRO A 313 25.06 7.69 10.57
C PRO A 313 25.16 8.18 9.13
N LEU A 314 24.08 8.80 8.62
CA LEU A 314 24.14 9.56 7.37
C LEU A 314 25.15 10.70 7.48
N ASN A 315 25.81 11.00 6.36
CA ASN A 315 26.66 12.19 6.27
C ASN A 315 25.78 13.47 6.34
N GLU A 316 26.38 14.61 6.69
CA GLU A 316 25.63 15.86 6.89
C GLU A 316 24.95 16.36 5.61
N GLU A 317 25.51 16.10 4.42
CA GLU A 317 24.89 16.51 3.15
C GLU A 317 23.58 15.74 2.89
N ASP A 318 23.61 14.41 3.00
CA ASP A 318 22.45 13.55 2.81
C ASP A 318 21.39 13.79 3.88
N LYS A 319 21.83 14.02 5.12
CA LYS A 319 20.96 14.41 6.23
C LYS A 319 20.25 15.73 5.92
N ASN A 320 20.96 16.76 5.44
CA ASN A 320 20.34 18.05 5.10
C ASN A 320 19.32 17.93 3.96
N LYS A 321 19.63 17.14 2.92
CA LYS A 321 18.66 16.85 1.84
C LYS A 321 17.39 16.18 2.37
N LEU A 322 17.52 15.28 3.34
CA LEU A 322 16.37 14.64 3.95
C LEU A 322 15.58 15.59 4.85
N LEU A 323 16.25 16.46 5.60
CA LEU A 323 15.59 17.50 6.40
C LEU A 323 14.76 18.45 5.53
N GLU A 324 15.24 18.79 4.33
CA GLU A 324 14.48 19.54 3.33
C GLU A 324 13.23 18.76 2.89
N LYS A 325 13.35 17.47 2.56
CA LYS A 325 12.20 16.61 2.23
C LYS A 325 11.16 16.54 3.35
N ILE A 326 11.60 16.35 4.60
CA ILE A 326 10.71 16.34 5.78
C ILE A 326 9.99 17.69 5.90
N THR A 327 10.71 18.79 5.70
CA THR A 327 10.14 20.14 5.77
C THR A 327 9.11 20.38 4.67
N ASP A 328 9.38 19.95 3.45
CA ASP A 328 8.44 20.10 2.34
C ASP A 328 7.21 19.21 2.52
N LYS A 329 7.37 17.99 3.03
CA LYS A 329 6.23 17.12 3.38
C LYS A 329 5.37 17.72 4.49
N LYS A 330 5.97 18.35 5.50
CA LYS A 330 5.22 19.10 6.53
C LYS A 330 4.38 20.21 5.88
N LYS A 331 4.94 20.99 4.95
CA LYS A 331 4.20 22.06 4.25
C LYS A 331 3.05 21.51 3.42
N GLU A 332 3.26 20.42 2.70
CA GLU A 332 2.23 19.72 1.93
C GLU A 332 1.05 19.31 2.83
N LEU A 333 1.33 18.63 3.94
CA LEU A 333 0.31 18.21 4.90
C LEU A 333 -0.41 19.40 5.55
N VAL A 334 0.30 20.49 5.85
CA VAL A 334 -0.33 21.72 6.37
C VAL A 334 -1.31 22.30 5.34
N THR A 335 -0.92 22.37 4.06
CA THR A 335 -1.82 22.84 3.01
C THR A 335 -3.07 21.96 2.91
N TYR A 336 -2.90 20.64 2.86
CA TYR A 336 -4.00 19.69 2.80
C TYR A 336 -4.92 19.82 4.03
N HIS A 337 -4.37 19.80 5.24
CA HIS A 337 -5.15 19.93 6.47
C HIS A 337 -5.89 21.27 6.56
N LYS A 338 -5.30 22.37 6.08
CA LYS A 338 -6.01 23.67 6.02
C LYS A 338 -7.20 23.62 5.05
N GLN A 339 -7.06 22.96 3.90
CA GLN A 339 -8.18 22.77 2.98
C GLN A 339 -9.30 21.94 3.63
N SER A 340 -8.96 20.80 4.23
CA SER A 340 -9.93 19.96 4.96
C SER A 340 -10.59 20.72 6.11
N LEU A 341 -9.83 21.52 6.86
CA LEU A 341 -10.36 22.35 7.95
C LEU A 341 -11.42 23.35 7.46
N GLU A 342 -11.19 23.99 6.30
CA GLU A 342 -12.16 24.91 5.70
C GLU A 342 -13.43 24.18 5.25
N GLU A 343 -13.32 22.96 4.73
CA GLU A 343 -14.47 22.12 4.37
C GLU A 343 -15.27 21.69 5.61
N MET A 344 -14.60 21.21 6.66
CA MET A 344 -15.25 20.84 7.92
C MET A 344 -15.94 22.03 8.59
N LYS A 345 -15.34 23.23 8.53
CA LYS A 345 -15.97 24.46 9.04
C LYS A 345 -17.24 24.82 8.27
N LYS A 346 -17.27 24.62 6.95
CA LYS A 346 -18.49 24.80 6.14
C LYS A 346 -19.54 23.74 6.49
N GLU A 347 -19.13 22.48 6.66
CA GLU A 347 -20.03 21.41 7.06
C GLU A 347 -20.68 21.71 8.42
N LEU A 348 -19.88 22.12 9.41
CA LEU A 348 -20.36 22.51 10.74
C LEU A 348 -21.40 23.65 10.68
N GLN A 349 -21.19 24.64 9.81
CA GLN A 349 -22.15 25.73 9.61
C GLN A 349 -23.48 25.23 9.02
N SER A 350 -23.42 24.22 8.15
CA SER A 350 -24.60 23.63 7.51
C SER A 350 -25.28 22.52 8.31
N ALA A 351 -24.60 21.94 9.30
CA ALA A 351 -25.11 20.85 10.11
C ALA A 351 -26.35 21.29 10.91
N THR A 352 -27.36 20.42 10.97
CA THR A 352 -28.58 20.66 11.75
C THR A 352 -28.71 19.73 12.95
N ASP A 353 -28.05 18.57 12.93
CA ASP A 353 -28.02 17.61 14.04
C ASP A 353 -27.02 18.05 15.12
N PRO A 354 -27.45 18.26 16.39
CA PRO A 354 -26.55 18.59 17.49
C PRO A 354 -25.42 17.59 17.71
N LYS A 355 -25.64 16.29 17.48
CA LYS A 355 -24.59 15.27 17.67
C LYS A 355 -23.51 15.36 16.58
N GLN A 356 -23.92 15.59 15.33
CA GLN A 356 -23.00 15.83 14.23
C GLN A 356 -22.17 17.10 14.48
N LYS A 357 -22.78 18.17 15.01
CA LYS A 357 -22.06 19.39 15.37
C LYS A 357 -20.97 19.15 16.41
N GLU A 358 -21.31 18.46 17.50
CA GLU A 358 -20.35 18.16 18.57
C GLU A 358 -19.16 17.33 18.05
N ALA A 359 -19.43 16.33 17.20
CA ALA A 359 -18.38 15.54 16.56
C ALA A 359 -17.47 16.39 15.64
N LEU A 360 -18.06 17.21 14.76
CA LEU A 360 -17.31 18.11 13.87
C LEU A 360 -16.47 19.13 14.66
N GLU A 361 -17.00 19.70 15.75
CA GLU A 361 -16.25 20.62 16.61
C GLU A 361 -15.02 19.95 17.25
N MET A 362 -15.17 18.71 17.72
CA MET A 362 -14.05 17.92 18.25
C MET A 362 -12.99 17.65 17.18
N GLU A 363 -13.40 17.24 15.98
CA GLU A 363 -12.48 16.94 14.87
C GLU A 363 -11.77 18.19 14.36
N ILE A 364 -12.49 19.32 14.22
CA ILE A 364 -11.92 20.63 13.88
C ILE A 364 -10.83 21.02 14.87
N LYS A 365 -11.10 20.91 16.17
CA LYS A 365 -10.12 21.24 17.21
C LYS A 365 -8.89 20.33 17.16
N ALA A 366 -9.10 19.04 16.89
CA ALA A 366 -8.00 18.09 16.72
C ALA A 366 -7.15 18.43 15.47
N LEU A 367 -7.78 18.81 14.36
CA LEU A 367 -7.10 19.17 13.12
C LEU A 367 -6.33 20.49 13.25
N GLU A 368 -6.89 21.49 13.94
CA GLU A 368 -6.19 22.74 14.28
C GLU A 368 -4.93 22.49 15.12
N ALA A 369 -5.02 21.60 16.12
CA ALA A 369 -3.85 21.21 16.92
C ALA A 369 -2.79 20.48 16.07
N LYS A 370 -3.20 19.61 15.13
CA LYS A 370 -2.29 18.93 14.18
C LYS A 370 -1.57 19.94 13.27
N ILE A 371 -2.28 20.93 12.72
CA ILE A 371 -1.69 21.99 11.89
C ILE A 371 -0.65 22.77 12.70
N ALA A 372 -0.99 23.22 13.90
CA ALA A 372 -0.09 23.99 14.76
C ALA A 372 1.18 23.19 15.15
N ALA A 373 1.06 21.87 15.31
CA ALA A 373 2.20 21.01 15.59
C ALA A 373 3.13 20.83 14.38
N LEU A 374 2.58 20.80 13.15
CA LEU A 374 3.37 20.70 11.91
C LEU A 374 4.08 22.01 11.53
N GLU A 375 3.51 23.16 11.90
CA GLU A 375 4.09 24.48 11.64
C GLU A 375 5.22 24.87 12.62
N LYS A 376 5.34 24.14 13.75
CA LYS A 376 6.50 24.21 14.65
C LYS A 376 7.66 23.33 14.16
#